data_AF-A0A1F6B4Y7-F1
#
_entry.id   AF-A0A1F6B4Y7-F1
#
_cell.length_a   1.000
_cell.length_b   1.000
_cell.length_c   1.000
_cell.angle_alpha   90.00
_cell.angle_beta   90.00
_cell.angle_gamma   90.00
#
_symmetry.space_group_name_H-M   'P 1'
#
loop_
_entity.id
_entity.type
_entity.pdbx_description
1 polymer ?
#
loop_
_entity_poly.entity_id
_entity_poly.type
_entity_poly.pdbx_seq_one_letter_code
_entity_poly.pdbx_strand_id
1 'polypeptide(L)'
;MPVQTNIEFSDFLKAIKIIASQKFKAISIINKPGSGRRIELFLRENDPFPKEMWVVHESKYVYSKDLKKACSHLGITVNQFEEIVHSL
;
A
#
# COMPACT_ATOMS: atom_id res chain seq x y z
N MET A 1 1.15 -20.60 0.83
CA MET A 1 2.44 -19.88 0.65
C MET A 1 2.18 -18.53 0.02
N PRO A 2 2.88 -17.45 0.39
CA PRO A 2 2.81 -16.18 -0.34
C PRO A 2 3.32 -16.41 -1.77
N VAL A 3 2.51 -16.01 -2.76
CA VAL A 3 2.86 -16.12 -4.17
C VAL A 3 3.23 -14.74 -4.67
N GLN A 4 4.31 -14.64 -5.43
CA GLN A 4 4.70 -13.38 -6.05
C GLN A 4 3.66 -12.98 -7.11
N THR A 5 3.27 -11.71 -7.15
CA THR A 5 2.41 -11.16 -8.21
C THR A 5 3.26 -10.64 -9.36
N ASN A 6 2.61 -10.16 -10.43
CA ASN A 6 3.27 -9.44 -11.52
C ASN A 6 3.32 -7.91 -11.30
N ILE A 7 2.94 -7.43 -10.11
CA ILE A 7 2.92 -6.01 -9.79
C ILE A 7 4.30 -5.61 -9.27
N GLU A 8 4.97 -4.70 -9.97
CA GLU A 8 6.22 -4.12 -9.47
C GLU A 8 5.97 -3.32 -8.20
N PHE A 9 6.93 -3.37 -7.27
CA PHE A 9 6.82 -2.68 -5.99
C PHE A 9 6.67 -1.15 -6.15
N SER A 10 7.30 -0.58 -7.17
CA SER A 10 7.17 0.83 -7.56
C SER A 10 5.71 1.19 -7.90
N ASP A 11 5.08 0.42 -8.79
CA ASP A 11 3.70 0.66 -9.24
C ASP A 11 2.69 0.37 -8.14
N PHE A 12 2.97 -0.62 -7.30
CA PHE A 12 2.21 -0.86 -6.08
C PHE A 12 2.20 0.37 -5.15
N LEU A 13 3.34 1.01 -4.91
CA LEU A 13 3.40 2.22 -4.08
C LEU A 13 2.68 3.42 -4.74
N LYS A 14 2.75 3.55 -6.07
CA LYS A 14 1.97 4.56 -6.81
C LYS A 14 0.47 4.33 -6.65
N ALA A 15 0.00 3.10 -6.85
CA ALA A 15 -1.40 2.73 -6.69
C ALA A 15 -1.89 3.00 -5.27
N ILE A 16 -1.12 2.65 -4.23
CA ILE A 16 -1.45 3.00 -2.84
C ILE A 16 -1.68 4.51 -2.68
N LYS A 17 -0.78 5.36 -3.22
CA LYS A 17 -0.93 6.81 -3.12
C LYS A 17 -2.21 7.30 -3.79
N ILE A 18 -2.51 6.79 -4.98
CA ILE A 18 -3.72 7.16 -5.73
C ILE A 18 -4.96 6.76 -4.92
N ILE A 19 -5.06 5.52 -4.49
CA ILE A 19 -6.22 5.01 -3.73
C ILE A 19 -6.36 5.75 -2.40
N ALA A 20 -5.25 5.92 -1.67
CA ALA A 20 -5.27 6.58 -0.37
C ALA A 20 -5.71 8.05 -0.48
N SER A 21 -5.30 8.77 -1.54
CA SER A 21 -5.68 10.19 -1.72
C SER A 21 -7.18 10.44 -1.82
N GLN A 22 -7.98 9.42 -2.15
CA GLN A 22 -9.44 9.52 -2.21
C GLN A 22 -10.10 9.54 -0.83
N LYS A 23 -9.45 8.96 0.20
CA LYS A 23 -10.05 8.74 1.53
C LYS A 23 -9.26 9.38 2.68
N PHE A 24 -7.96 9.58 2.49
CA PHE A 24 -7.02 10.05 3.52
C PHE A 24 -6.43 11.39 3.13
N LYS A 25 -6.10 12.20 4.13
CA LYS A 25 -5.51 13.54 3.91
C LYS A 25 -4.00 13.52 3.86
N ALA A 26 -3.36 12.55 4.50
CA ALA A 26 -1.92 12.38 4.44
C ALA A 26 -1.53 10.90 4.37
N ILE A 27 -0.39 10.66 3.72
CA ILE A 27 0.26 9.36 3.61
C ILE A 27 1.75 9.52 3.95
N SER A 28 2.27 8.64 4.79
CA SER A 28 3.70 8.52 5.06
C SER A 28 4.19 7.13 4.66
N ILE A 29 5.34 7.08 4.00
CA ILE A 29 5.99 5.84 3.55
C ILE A 29 7.40 5.83 4.11
N ILE A 30 7.61 5.03 5.15
CA ILE A 30 8.83 5.04 5.96
C ILE A 30 9.63 3.78 5.63
N ASN A 31 10.93 3.94 5.37
CA ASN A 31 11.83 2.80 5.24
C ASN A 31 12.07 2.16 6.62
N LYS A 32 11.84 0.86 6.75
CA LYS A 32 12.13 0.09 7.95
C LYS A 32 13.17 -0.99 7.60
N PRO A 33 14.47 -0.70 7.79
CA PRO A 33 15.55 -1.63 7.46
C PRO A 33 15.34 -3.01 8.07
N GLY A 34 15.57 -4.06 7.28
CA GLY A 34 15.35 -5.46 7.70
C GLY A 34 13.88 -5.89 7.79
N SER A 35 12.92 -5.03 7.43
CA SER A 35 11.50 -5.38 7.36
C SER A 35 10.87 -5.03 6.01
N GLY A 36 11.05 -3.80 5.52
CA GLY A 36 10.45 -3.31 4.27
C GLY A 36 9.94 -1.87 4.40
N ARG A 37 8.84 -1.52 3.73
CA ARG A 37 8.22 -0.18 3.82
C ARG A 37 7.03 -0.19 4.77
N ARG A 38 7.01 0.74 5.71
CA ARG A 38 5.84 1.01 6.55
C ARG A 38 4.99 2.09 5.89
N ILE A 39 3.72 1.77 5.65
CA ILE A 39 2.71 2.68 5.14
C ILE A 39 1.86 3.14 6.30
N GLU A 40 1.65 4.45 6.40
CA GLU A 40 0.82 5.10 7.41
C GLU A 40 -0.14 6.06 6.72
N LEU A 41 -1.44 5.91 6.99
CA LEU A 41 -2.50 6.74 6.42
C LEU A 41 -3.22 7.53 7.52
N PHE A 42 -3.41 8.82 7.31
CA PHE A 42 -3.99 9.73 8.30
C PHE A 42 -5.28 10.37 7.78
N LEU A 43 -6.30 10.49 8.65
CA LEU A 43 -7.56 11.13 8.29
C LEU A 43 -7.40 12.65 8.18
N ARG A 44 -6.43 13.23 8.89
CA ARG A 44 -6.04 14.65 8.84
C ARG A 44 -4.52 14.78 8.81
N GLU A 45 -4.01 15.89 8.31
CA GLU A 45 -2.55 16.11 8.15
C GLU A 45 -1.78 16.11 9.47
N ASN A 46 -2.41 16.58 10.55
CA ASN A 46 -1.77 16.75 11.87
C ASN A 46 -2.22 15.68 12.88
N ASP A 47 -2.81 14.58 12.42
CA ASP A 47 -3.18 13.50 13.34
C ASP A 47 -1.92 12.89 13.96
N PRO A 48 -1.84 12.75 15.30
CA PRO A 48 -0.64 12.23 15.97
C PRO A 48 -0.44 10.72 15.74
N PHE A 49 -1.48 10.02 15.29
CA PHE A 49 -1.45 8.59 15.03
C PHE A 49 -2.13 8.27 13.70
N PRO A 50 -1.58 7.32 12.92
CA PRO A 50 -2.20 6.90 11.68
C PRO A 50 -3.50 6.15 11.97
N LYS A 51 -4.50 6.34 11.11
CA LYS A 51 -5.74 5.57 11.12
C LYS A 51 -5.50 4.14 10.65
N GLU A 52 -4.69 3.98 9.61
CA GLU A 52 -4.28 2.68 9.08
C GLU A 52 -2.75 2.62 8.99
N MET A 53 -2.17 1.48 9.39
CA MET A 53 -0.73 1.29 9.38
C MET A 53 -0.37 -0.17 9.10
N TRP A 54 0.54 -0.39 8.16
CA TRP A 54 1.07 -1.72 7.88
C TRP A 54 2.48 -1.68 7.30
N VAL A 55 3.14 -2.84 7.31
CA VAL A 55 4.43 -3.07 6.68
C VAL A 55 4.24 -3.97 5.46
N VAL A 56 4.95 -3.64 4.38
CA VAL A 56 5.03 -4.38 3.13
C VAL A 56 6.50 -4.75 2.88
N HIS A 57 6.76 -5.99 2.46
CA HIS A 57 8.12 -6.40 2.13
C HIS A 57 8.56 -5.78 0.81
N GLU A 58 9.77 -5.22 0.81
CA GLU A 58 10.36 -4.63 -0.38
C GLU A 58 11.10 -5.71 -1.17
N SER A 59 10.62 -5.97 -2.38
CA SER A 59 11.18 -6.90 -3.38
C SER A 59 10.91 -6.31 -4.76
N LYS A 60 11.41 -6.93 -5.84
CA LYS A 60 11.10 -6.48 -7.21
C LYS A 60 9.59 -6.48 -7.47
N TYR A 61 8.92 -7.55 -7.03
CA TYR A 61 7.48 -7.74 -7.18
C TYR A 61 6.82 -7.95 -5.82
N VAL A 62 5.56 -7.55 -5.72
CA VAL A 62 4.79 -7.65 -4.49
C VAL A 62 4.32 -9.08 -4.25
N TYR A 63 4.28 -9.52 -2.99
CA TYR A 63 3.67 -10.79 -2.62
C TYR A 63 2.16 -10.66 -2.46
N SER A 64 1.41 -11.68 -2.86
CA SER A 64 -0.06 -11.71 -2.78
C SER A 64 -0.60 -11.48 -1.36
N LYS A 65 0.15 -11.88 -0.33
CA LYS A 65 -0.19 -11.58 1.07
C LYS A 65 -0.15 -10.08 1.37
N ASP A 66 0.87 -9.39 0.88
CA ASP A 66 1.05 -7.97 1.13
C ASP A 66 0.06 -7.13 0.29
N LEU A 67 -0.24 -7.57 -0.94
CA LEU A 67 -1.31 -6.99 -1.75
C LEU A 67 -2.67 -7.07 -1.05
N LYS A 68 -3.06 -8.28 -0.61
CA LYS A 68 -4.34 -8.47 0.13
C LYS A 68 -4.40 -7.64 1.40
N LYS A 69 -3.28 -7.51 2.11
CA LYS A 69 -3.19 -6.67 3.31
C LYS A 69 -3.42 -5.20 2.97
N ALA A 70 -2.75 -4.67 1.94
CA ALA A 70 -2.96 -3.29 1.50
C ALA A 70 -4.42 -3.04 1.05
N CYS A 71 -5.00 -3.93 0.26
CA CYS A 71 -6.42 -3.85 -0.14
C CYS A 71 -7.36 -3.80 1.08
N SER A 72 -7.09 -4.61 2.11
CA SER A 72 -7.88 -4.61 3.36
C SER A 72 -7.81 -3.27 4.08
N HIS A 73 -6.62 -2.68 4.24
CA HIS A 73 -6.45 -1.38 4.90
C HIS A 73 -7.04 -0.22 4.05
N LEU A 74 -6.98 -0.33 2.73
CA LEU A 74 -7.54 0.66 1.81
C LEU A 74 -9.06 0.51 1.61
N GLY A 75 -9.65 -0.60 2.06
CA GLY A 75 -11.06 -0.92 1.90
C GLY A 75 -11.47 -1.06 0.44
N ILE A 76 -10.68 -1.79 -0.36
CA ILE A 76 -10.97 -2.12 -1.75
C ILE A 76 -10.69 -3.60 -2.03
N THR A 77 -11.14 -4.10 -3.18
CA THR A 77 -10.83 -5.46 -3.65
C THR A 77 -9.48 -5.53 -4.35
N VAL A 78 -8.97 -6.74 -4.55
CA VAL A 78 -7.73 -6.96 -5.34
C VAL A 78 -7.93 -6.54 -6.78
N ASN A 79 -9.06 -6.88 -7.40
CA ASN A 79 -9.35 -6.53 -8.80
C ASN A 79 -9.34 -5.00 -9.01
N GLN A 80 -9.97 -4.23 -8.10
CA GLN A 80 -9.92 -2.77 -8.16
C GLN A 80 -8.50 -2.22 -8.04
N PHE A 81 -7.65 -2.86 -7.24
CA PHE A 81 -6.24 -2.47 -7.13
C PHE A 81 -5.50 -2.74 -8.44
N GLU A 82 -5.70 -3.91 -9.04
CA GLU A 82 -5.07 -4.33 -10.29
C GLU A 82 -5.50 -3.45 -11.47
N GLU A 83 -6.77 -3.05 -11.54
CA GLU A 83 -7.27 -2.08 -12.54
C GLU A 83 -6.52 -0.75 -12.48
N ILE A 84 -6.29 -0.23 -11.26
CA ILE A 84 -5.52 1.00 -11.07
C ILE A 84 -4.07 0.80 -11.50
N VAL A 85 -3.45 -0.32 -11.14
CA VAL A 85 -2.06 -0.61 -11.55
C VAL A 85 -1.94 -0.71 -13.07
N HIS A 86 -2.88 -1.34 -13.77
CA HIS A 86 -2.87 -1.43 -15.24
C HIS A 86 -3.08 -0.09 -15.95
N SER A 87 -3.55 0.94 -15.24
CA SER A 87 -3.71 2.31 -15.76
C SER A 87 -2.49 3.21 -15.56
N LEU A 88 -1.45 2.74 -14.85
CA LEU A 88 -0.19 3.46 -14.60
C LEU A 88 0.79 3.37 -15.76
#